data_AF-A0A661DTL6-F1
#
_entry.id   AF-A0A661DTL6-F1
#
_cell.length_a   1.000
_cell.length_b   1.000
_cell.length_c   1.000
_cell.angle_alpha   90.00
_cell.angle_beta   90.00
_cell.angle_gamma   90.00
#
_symmetry.space_group_name_H-M   'P 1'
#
loop_
_entity.id
_entity.type
_entity.pdbx_description
1 polymer ?
#
loop_
_entity_poly.entity_id
_entity_poly.type
_entity_poly.pdbx_seq_one_letter_code
_entity_poly.pdbx_strand_id
1 'polypeptide(L)'
;MTRLMRDPHFPYLPRDFIETRHGLIFAVVSYQPQDEKVGCFLRYIFEGNIWKKVDTEKANTLLKQSYPQYCYQSKQFEASFHAVSVSDIIKHYRPEERLRSVLQHEPTDEIEQKLHKLIPILVRCGVNCNLLGLTGSMLINQQRKNSDIDLVVYGREAFLQTRQAVQKALAESIIDKLSIALMEDNYNRRAGELSFDEFSWHENRKFNKAAIDGTKFDIGMVCLANELEHD
;
A
#
# COMPACT_ATOMS: atom_id res chain seq x y z
N MET A 1 -0.23 -27.94 4.76
CA MET A 1 -1.40 -27.06 4.97
C MET A 1 -1.26 -25.86 4.05
N THR A 2 -2.20 -25.65 3.14
CA THR A 2 -2.22 -24.45 2.28
C THR A 2 -2.46 -23.24 3.17
N ARG A 3 -1.45 -22.37 3.34
CA ARG A 3 -1.61 -21.12 4.11
C ARG A 3 -2.61 -20.24 3.36
N LEU A 4 -3.77 -19.96 3.98
CA LEU A 4 -4.71 -18.97 3.45
C LEU A 4 -4.11 -17.58 3.66
N MET A 5 -4.06 -16.78 2.59
CA MET A 5 -3.57 -15.40 2.65
C MET A 5 -4.51 -14.48 3.45
N ARG A 6 -5.81 -14.79 3.45
CA ARG A 6 -6.87 -14.01 4.11
C ARG A 6 -7.73 -14.94 4.96
N ASP A 7 -8.19 -14.43 6.11
CA ASP A 7 -9.23 -15.08 6.91
C ASP A 7 -10.59 -14.95 6.19
N PRO A 8 -11.32 -16.06 5.94
CA PRO A 8 -12.66 -16.00 5.36
C PRO A 8 -13.68 -15.18 6.17
N HIS A 9 -13.54 -15.08 7.48
CA HIS A 9 -14.50 -14.37 8.35
C HIS A 9 -14.25 -12.85 8.38
N PHE A 10 -12.99 -12.45 8.22
CA PHE A 10 -12.60 -11.05 8.13
C PHE A 10 -11.50 -10.88 7.07
N PRO A 11 -11.88 -10.76 5.77
CA PRO A 11 -10.92 -10.82 4.67
C PRO A 11 -10.19 -9.50 4.41
N TYR A 12 -10.32 -8.49 5.28
CA TYR A 12 -9.74 -7.16 5.10
C TYR A 12 -8.35 -7.10 5.73
N LEU A 13 -7.36 -6.67 4.94
CA LEU A 13 -5.99 -6.56 5.38
C LEU A 13 -5.49 -5.12 5.19
N PRO A 14 -4.55 -4.64 6.02
CA PRO A 14 -3.83 -3.40 5.73
C PRO A 14 -3.28 -3.39 4.31
N ARG A 15 -3.26 -2.20 3.68
CA ARG A 15 -2.93 -1.99 2.24
C ARG A 15 -4.03 -2.36 1.25
N ASP A 16 -5.13 -2.97 1.68
CA ASP A 16 -6.36 -3.00 0.88
C ASP A 16 -7.05 -1.65 0.88
N PHE A 17 -7.87 -1.38 -0.14
CA PHE A 17 -8.81 -0.26 -0.13
C PHE A 17 -10.26 -0.76 -0.11
N ILE A 18 -11.16 -0.02 0.51
CA ILE A 18 -12.60 -0.27 0.51
C ILE A 18 -13.35 0.97 0.04
N GLU A 19 -14.38 0.77 -0.77
CA GLU A 19 -15.22 1.84 -1.28
C GLU A 19 -16.63 1.74 -0.74
N THR A 20 -17.19 2.88 -0.37
CA THR A 20 -18.55 2.98 0.14
C THR A 20 -19.51 3.53 -0.91
N ARG A 21 -20.81 3.29 -0.71
CA ARG A 21 -21.89 3.84 -1.56
C ARG A 21 -21.88 5.36 -1.71
N HIS A 22 -21.18 6.07 -0.84
CA HIS A 22 -21.07 7.52 -0.84
C HIS A 22 -19.90 8.05 -1.70
N GLY A 23 -19.25 7.20 -2.50
CA GLY A 23 -18.11 7.62 -3.32
C GLY A 23 -16.87 7.99 -2.51
N LEU A 24 -16.65 7.25 -1.41
CA LEU A 24 -15.49 7.41 -0.53
C LEU A 24 -14.65 6.14 -0.56
N ILE A 25 -13.34 6.27 -0.75
CA ILE A 25 -12.38 5.15 -0.72
C ILE A 25 -11.45 5.30 0.48
N PHE A 26 -11.44 4.28 1.31
CA PHE A 26 -10.63 4.18 2.51
C PHE A 26 -9.51 3.16 2.33
N ALA A 27 -8.32 3.46 2.83
CA ALA A 27 -7.26 2.48 3.01
C ALA A 27 -7.46 1.72 4.32
N VAL A 28 -7.48 0.40 4.29
CA VAL A 28 -7.55 -0.44 5.49
C VAL A 28 -6.24 -0.31 6.27
N VAL A 29 -6.34 -0.18 7.59
CA VAL A 29 -5.19 0.01 8.49
C VAL A 29 -5.14 -1.00 9.65
N SER A 30 -6.21 -1.78 9.85
CA SER A 30 -6.32 -2.77 10.93
C SER A 30 -6.38 -4.19 10.37
N TYR A 31 -5.78 -5.14 11.09
CA TYR A 31 -5.96 -6.58 10.86
C TYR A 31 -7.19 -7.14 11.57
N GLN A 32 -7.71 -6.44 12.58
CA GLN A 32 -8.82 -6.89 13.41
C GLN A 32 -10.07 -6.03 13.17
N PRO A 33 -11.27 -6.63 13.26
CA PRO A 33 -12.52 -5.86 13.24
C PRO A 33 -12.58 -4.91 14.43
N GLN A 34 -13.29 -3.80 14.26
CA GLN A 34 -13.49 -2.76 15.26
C GLN A 34 -14.99 -2.56 15.47
N ASP A 35 -15.58 -3.29 16.42
CA ASP A 35 -17.03 -3.42 16.60
C ASP A 35 -17.74 -3.77 15.27
N GLU A 36 -17.35 -4.88 14.65
CA GLU A 36 -17.84 -5.38 13.34
C GLU A 36 -17.58 -4.45 12.14
N LYS A 37 -16.78 -3.39 12.34
CA LYS A 37 -16.34 -2.48 11.27
C LYS A 37 -14.91 -2.76 10.82
N VAL A 38 -14.59 -2.30 9.62
CA VAL A 38 -13.23 -2.32 9.08
C VAL A 38 -12.51 -1.04 9.48
N GLY A 39 -11.49 -1.16 10.32
CA GLY A 39 -10.60 -0.05 10.68
C GLY A 39 -9.80 0.43 9.47
N CYS A 40 -9.97 1.70 9.11
CA CYS A 40 -9.46 2.27 7.88
C CYS A 40 -9.18 3.78 8.00
N PHE A 41 -8.73 4.39 6.90
CA PHE A 41 -8.48 5.82 6.81
C PHE A 41 -8.91 6.33 5.44
N LEU A 42 -9.59 7.48 5.37
CA LEU A 42 -10.13 8.00 4.11
C LEU A 42 -8.98 8.53 3.25
N ARG A 43 -8.91 8.09 1.99
CA ARG A 43 -7.81 8.47 1.08
C ARG A 43 -8.28 9.10 -0.21
N TYR A 44 -9.46 8.74 -0.73
CA TYR A 44 -10.00 9.35 -1.94
C TYR A 44 -11.48 9.66 -1.80
N ILE A 45 -11.88 10.76 -2.43
CA ILE A 45 -13.27 11.19 -2.57
C ILE A 45 -13.61 11.33 -4.05
N PHE A 46 -14.84 10.99 -4.43
CA PHE A 46 -15.33 11.20 -5.78
C PHE A 46 -15.98 12.58 -5.88
N GLU A 47 -15.35 13.51 -6.59
CA GLU A 47 -15.82 14.89 -6.70
C GLU A 47 -15.66 15.38 -8.15
N GLY A 48 -16.74 15.86 -8.77
CA GLY A 48 -16.70 16.36 -10.14
C GLY A 48 -16.31 15.29 -11.16
N ASN A 49 -16.81 14.06 -10.99
CA ASN A 49 -16.53 12.88 -11.81
C ASN A 49 -15.07 12.41 -11.80
N ILE A 50 -14.25 12.87 -10.84
CA ILE A 50 -12.87 12.45 -10.69
C ILE A 50 -12.58 12.04 -9.25
N TRP A 51 -11.70 11.06 -9.09
CA TRP A 51 -11.17 10.70 -7.77
C TRP A 51 -10.10 11.71 -7.35
N LYS A 52 -10.28 12.28 -6.16
CA LYS A 52 -9.31 13.20 -5.55
C LYS A 52 -8.74 12.58 -4.29
N LYS A 53 -7.41 12.52 -4.22
CA LYS A 53 -6.71 12.13 -3.00
C LYS A 53 -6.90 13.22 -1.94
N VAL A 54 -7.13 12.83 -0.70
CA VAL A 54 -7.25 13.74 0.45
C VAL A 54 -6.17 13.43 1.47
N ASP A 55 -5.69 14.47 2.15
CA ASP A 55 -4.79 14.35 3.30
C ASP A 55 -5.57 14.09 4.60
N THR A 56 -4.84 13.95 5.70
CA THR A 56 -5.39 13.65 7.02
C THR A 56 -6.37 14.71 7.51
N GLU A 57 -6.04 16.00 7.35
CA GLU A 57 -6.86 17.10 7.84
C GLU A 57 -8.18 17.20 7.07
N LYS A 58 -8.10 17.17 5.74
CA LYS A 58 -9.28 17.20 4.87
C LYS A 58 -10.15 15.97 5.06
N ALA A 59 -9.54 14.79 5.21
CA ALA A 59 -10.26 13.55 5.49
C ALA A 59 -11.06 13.65 6.81
N ASN A 60 -10.40 14.04 7.90
CA ASN A 60 -11.04 14.18 9.21
C ASN A 60 -12.16 15.22 9.20
N THR A 61 -11.93 16.37 8.56
CA THR A 61 -12.92 17.45 8.45
C THR A 61 -14.16 16.99 7.70
N LEU A 62 -13.98 16.36 6.54
CA LEU A 62 -15.09 15.88 5.72
C LEU A 62 -15.93 14.84 6.47
N LEU A 63 -15.30 13.87 7.11
CA LEU A 63 -16.05 12.82 7.82
C LEU A 63 -16.83 13.40 9.00
N LYS A 64 -16.21 14.27 9.82
CA LYS A 64 -16.91 14.92 10.93
C LYS A 64 -18.14 15.72 10.49
N GLN A 65 -18.06 16.38 9.34
CA GLN A 65 -19.13 17.25 8.85
C GLN A 65 -20.22 16.52 8.06
N SER A 66 -19.85 15.56 7.21
CA SER A 66 -20.75 14.98 6.21
C SER A 66 -21.00 13.48 6.40
N TYR A 67 -20.10 12.77 7.08
CA TYR A 67 -20.18 11.31 7.24
C TYR A 67 -19.78 10.86 8.66
N PRO A 68 -20.42 11.40 9.72
CA PRO A 68 -20.02 11.12 11.09
C PRO A 68 -20.13 9.63 11.47
N GLN A 69 -20.93 8.84 10.74
CA GLN A 69 -21.03 7.39 10.91
C GLN A 69 -19.71 6.65 10.67
N TYR A 70 -18.76 7.25 9.94
CA TYR A 70 -17.44 6.66 9.70
C TYR A 70 -16.38 7.13 10.70
N CYS A 71 -16.69 8.08 11.58
CA CYS A 71 -15.83 8.43 12.70
C CYS A 71 -15.94 7.37 13.80
N TYR A 72 -14.82 6.81 14.23
CA TYR A 72 -14.78 5.75 15.22
C TYR A 72 -13.77 6.04 16.32
N GLN A 73 -14.19 5.86 17.57
CA GLN A 73 -13.31 5.90 18.73
C GLN A 73 -12.96 4.47 19.11
N SER A 74 -11.72 4.06 18.91
CA SER A 74 -11.31 2.72 19.32
C SER A 74 -11.11 2.63 20.81
N LYS A 75 -11.72 1.61 21.39
CA LYS A 75 -11.49 1.20 22.78
C LYS A 75 -10.13 0.52 22.96
N GLN A 76 -9.57 -0.04 21.89
CA GLN A 76 -8.31 -0.79 21.90
C GLN A 76 -7.08 0.12 21.83
N PHE A 77 -7.14 1.17 21.02
CA PHE A 77 -5.98 2.03 20.74
C PHE A 77 -6.05 3.43 21.37
N GLU A 78 -7.10 3.70 22.15
CA GLU A 78 -7.41 5.03 22.73
C GLU A 78 -7.33 6.20 21.73
N ALA A 79 -7.55 5.90 20.44
CA ALA A 79 -7.39 6.85 19.35
C ALA A 79 -8.67 6.89 18.48
N SER A 80 -8.95 8.08 17.95
CA SER A 80 -9.96 8.23 16.90
C SER A 80 -9.36 7.82 15.56
N PHE A 81 -10.01 6.89 14.86
CA PHE A 81 -9.73 6.59 13.45
C PHE A 81 -11.02 6.35 12.68
N HIS A 82 -10.95 6.02 11.40
CA HIS A 82 -12.16 5.81 10.61
C HIS A 82 -12.54 4.34 10.62
N ALA A 83 -13.82 4.04 10.72
CA ALA A 83 -14.28 2.67 10.61
C ALA A 83 -15.53 2.59 9.74
N VAL A 84 -15.55 1.63 8.82
CA VAL A 84 -16.65 1.43 7.88
C VAL A 84 -17.33 0.11 8.18
N SER A 85 -18.64 0.14 8.38
CA SER A 85 -19.45 -1.08 8.54
C SER A 85 -19.39 -1.93 7.28
N VAL A 86 -19.28 -3.26 7.42
CA VAL A 86 -19.19 -4.18 6.28
C VAL A 86 -20.36 -4.01 5.31
N SER A 87 -21.56 -3.68 5.81
CA SER A 87 -22.76 -3.42 5.01
C SER A 87 -22.69 -2.17 4.11
N ASP A 88 -21.79 -1.23 4.41
CA ASP A 88 -21.62 0.01 3.64
C ASP A 88 -20.57 -0.12 2.53
N ILE A 89 -19.78 -1.19 2.55
CA ILE A 89 -18.73 -1.47 1.58
C ILE A 89 -19.38 -2.03 0.31
N ILE A 90 -19.27 -1.28 -0.79
CA ILE A 90 -19.76 -1.72 -2.11
C ILE A 90 -18.65 -2.37 -2.96
N LYS A 91 -17.38 -2.15 -2.60
CA LYS A 91 -16.24 -2.74 -3.31
C LYS A 91 -15.03 -2.88 -2.40
N HIS A 92 -14.38 -4.04 -2.47
CA HIS A 92 -13.12 -4.34 -1.80
C HIS A 92 -12.02 -4.45 -2.85
N TYR A 93 -11.06 -3.53 -2.80
CA TYR A 93 -9.90 -3.52 -3.69
C TYR A 93 -8.75 -4.27 -3.04
N ARG A 94 -8.34 -5.37 -3.68
CA ARG A 94 -7.35 -6.32 -3.17
C ARG A 94 -6.04 -6.24 -3.96
N PRO A 95 -4.89 -5.97 -3.31
CA PRO A 95 -3.61 -5.81 -4.00
C PRO A 95 -3.19 -7.02 -4.84
N GLU A 96 -3.38 -8.24 -4.35
CA GLU A 96 -3.02 -9.48 -5.04
C GLU A 96 -3.86 -9.72 -6.30
N GLU A 97 -5.13 -9.32 -6.28
CA GLU A 97 -6.02 -9.39 -7.44
C GLU A 97 -5.64 -8.32 -8.48
N ARG A 98 -5.34 -7.09 -8.02
CA ARG A 98 -4.93 -6.00 -8.91
C ARG A 98 -3.62 -6.32 -9.62
N LEU A 99 -2.60 -6.80 -8.90
CA LEU A 99 -1.31 -7.14 -9.53
C LEU A 99 -1.50 -8.21 -10.61
N ARG A 100 -2.25 -9.28 -10.30
CA ARG A 100 -2.54 -10.34 -11.27
C ARG A 100 -3.25 -9.78 -12.51
N SER A 101 -4.26 -8.92 -12.31
CA SER A 101 -5.01 -8.32 -13.41
C SER A 101 -4.13 -7.43 -14.30
N VAL A 102 -3.26 -6.59 -13.71
CA VAL A 102 -2.40 -5.68 -14.48
C VAL A 102 -1.37 -6.44 -15.32
N LEU A 103 -0.86 -7.56 -14.81
CA LEU A 103 0.11 -8.38 -15.53
C LEU A 103 -0.51 -9.26 -16.63
N GLN A 104 -1.84 -9.31 -16.76
CA GLN A 104 -2.56 -10.11 -17.76
C GLN A 104 -2.84 -9.35 -19.07
N HIS A 105 -2.55 -8.05 -19.12
CA HIS A 105 -2.75 -7.22 -20.32
C HIS A 105 -1.50 -6.38 -20.59
N GLU A 106 -1.40 -5.85 -21.82
CA GLU A 106 -0.36 -4.90 -22.18
C GLU A 106 -0.49 -3.62 -21.33
N PRO A 107 0.64 -3.02 -20.90
CA PRO A 107 0.61 -1.84 -20.05
C PRO A 107 -0.04 -0.66 -20.77
N THR A 108 -0.94 0.03 -20.07
CA THR A 108 -1.75 1.12 -20.63
C THR A 108 -1.16 2.51 -20.36
N ASP A 109 -0.19 2.61 -19.45
CA ASP A 109 0.54 3.83 -19.12
C ASP A 109 2.02 3.57 -18.75
N GLU A 110 2.78 4.65 -18.58
CA GLU A 110 4.22 4.60 -18.26
C GLU A 110 4.53 3.92 -16.91
N ILE A 111 3.63 3.98 -15.92
CA ILE A 111 3.83 3.34 -14.62
C ILE A 111 3.57 1.83 -14.72
N GLU A 112 2.53 1.42 -15.46
CA GLU A 112 2.29 0.00 -15.76
C GLU A 112 3.46 -0.59 -16.57
N GLN A 113 4.02 0.13 -17.55
CA GLN A 113 5.21 -0.32 -18.28
C GLN A 113 6.39 -0.61 -17.32
N LYS A 114 6.64 0.28 -16.36
CA LYS A 114 7.70 0.10 -15.36
C LYS A 114 7.40 -1.03 -14.39
N LEU A 115 6.14 -1.24 -14.01
CA LEU A 115 5.71 -2.39 -13.21
C LEU A 115 5.95 -3.71 -13.96
N HIS A 116 5.56 -3.77 -15.23
CA HIS A 116 5.78 -4.92 -16.13
C HIS A 116 7.26 -5.26 -16.29
N LYS A 117 8.15 -4.26 -16.22
CA LYS A 117 9.61 -4.47 -16.18
C LYS A 117 10.11 -4.93 -14.80
N LEU A 118 9.58 -4.33 -13.73
CA LEU A 118 10.01 -4.58 -12.34
C LEU A 118 9.71 -6.01 -11.87
N ILE A 119 8.50 -6.53 -12.13
CA ILE A 119 8.08 -7.83 -11.60
C ILE A 119 8.98 -8.98 -12.09
N PRO A 120 9.30 -9.12 -13.40
CA PRO A 120 10.23 -10.14 -13.86
C PRO A 120 11.63 -10.05 -13.24
N ILE A 121 12.13 -8.83 -12.97
CA ILE A 121 13.42 -8.62 -12.30
C ILE A 121 13.36 -9.22 -10.89
N LEU A 122 12.34 -8.87 -10.11
CA LEU A 122 12.16 -9.38 -8.76
C LEU A 122 12.02 -10.91 -8.75
N VAL A 123 11.23 -11.48 -9.67
CA VAL A 123 11.05 -12.93 -9.80
C VAL A 123 12.38 -13.63 -10.11
N ARG A 124 13.17 -13.10 -11.06
CA ARG A 124 14.51 -13.63 -11.38
C ARG A 124 15.45 -13.56 -10.18
N CYS A 125 15.30 -12.56 -9.31
CA CYS A 125 16.07 -12.43 -8.08
C CYS A 125 15.51 -13.29 -6.92
N GLY A 126 14.49 -14.12 -7.17
CA GLY A 126 13.99 -15.13 -6.24
C GLY A 126 12.62 -14.82 -5.62
N VAL A 127 11.95 -13.74 -6.01
CA VAL A 127 10.64 -13.38 -5.41
C VAL A 127 9.52 -14.28 -5.95
N ASN A 128 8.69 -14.79 -5.05
CA ASN A 128 7.46 -15.49 -5.43
C ASN A 128 6.36 -14.46 -5.74
N CYS A 129 6.04 -14.29 -7.03
CA CYS A 129 5.01 -13.35 -7.48
C CYS A 129 3.61 -13.64 -6.90
N ASN A 130 3.31 -14.87 -6.49
CA ASN A 130 2.02 -15.21 -5.89
C ASN A 130 1.84 -14.65 -4.47
N LEU A 131 2.92 -14.16 -3.85
CA LEU A 131 2.92 -13.50 -2.55
C LEU A 131 3.05 -11.98 -2.67
N LEU A 132 2.87 -11.43 -3.88
CA LEU A 132 2.89 -10.00 -4.13
C LEU A 132 1.49 -9.45 -4.38
N GLY A 133 1.33 -8.15 -4.14
CA GLY A 133 0.18 -7.36 -4.52
C GLY A 133 0.57 -5.94 -4.93
N LEU A 134 -0.35 -5.23 -5.58
CA LEU A 134 -0.18 -3.85 -6.03
C LEU A 134 -1.14 -2.93 -5.28
N THR A 135 -0.64 -1.98 -4.50
CA THR A 135 -1.44 -1.06 -3.67
C THR A 135 -1.33 0.40 -4.15
N GLY A 136 -1.70 1.35 -3.29
CA GLY A 136 -1.54 2.77 -3.55
C GLY A 136 -2.44 3.27 -4.66
N SER A 137 -1.95 4.23 -5.45
CA SER A 137 -2.73 4.82 -6.54
C SER A 137 -3.06 3.81 -7.65
N MET A 138 -2.17 2.83 -7.89
CA MET A 138 -2.38 1.78 -8.88
C MET A 138 -3.48 0.78 -8.49
N LEU A 139 -3.78 0.64 -7.19
CA LEU A 139 -4.85 -0.25 -6.70
C LEU A 139 -6.24 0.10 -7.27
N ILE A 140 -6.47 1.40 -7.44
CA ILE A 140 -7.75 1.98 -7.88
C ILE A 140 -7.65 2.64 -9.26
N ASN A 141 -6.58 2.35 -10.00
CA ASN A 141 -6.29 2.91 -11.32
C ASN A 141 -6.28 4.46 -11.35
N GLN A 142 -5.69 5.09 -10.32
CA GLN A 142 -5.56 6.54 -10.18
C GLN A 142 -4.09 7.02 -10.20
N GLN A 143 -3.18 6.18 -10.69
CA GLN A 143 -1.79 6.54 -10.90
C GLN A 143 -1.66 7.65 -11.95
N ARG A 144 -0.58 8.43 -11.82
CA ARG A 144 -0.17 9.50 -12.74
C ARG A 144 1.29 9.28 -13.10
N LYS A 145 1.80 10.05 -14.05
CA LYS A 145 3.20 9.94 -14.52
C LYS A 145 4.26 10.03 -13.42
N ASN A 146 3.96 10.73 -12.32
CA ASN A 146 4.84 10.87 -11.17
C ASN A 146 4.47 9.97 -9.97
N SER A 147 3.60 8.98 -10.19
CA SER A 147 3.24 8.02 -9.14
C SER A 147 4.36 7.04 -8.86
N ASP A 148 4.47 6.68 -7.57
CA ASP A 148 5.32 5.60 -7.12
C ASP A 148 4.64 4.24 -7.43
N ILE A 149 5.43 3.17 -7.51
CA ILE A 149 4.92 1.79 -7.56
C ILE A 149 4.92 1.23 -6.13
N ASP A 150 3.74 1.06 -5.55
CA ASP A 150 3.59 0.52 -4.20
C ASP A 150 3.26 -0.98 -4.26
N LEU A 151 4.22 -1.82 -3.88
CA LEU A 151 4.04 -3.27 -3.79
C LEU A 151 3.73 -3.72 -2.36
N VAL A 152 2.90 -4.75 -2.25
CA VAL A 152 2.62 -5.47 -1.01
C VAL A 152 3.28 -6.84 -1.09
N VAL A 153 3.86 -7.29 0.01
CA VAL A 153 4.43 -8.64 0.16
C VAL A 153 3.74 -9.33 1.33
N TYR A 154 3.11 -10.46 1.06
CA TYR A 154 2.36 -11.24 2.06
C TYR A 154 3.27 -12.24 2.75
N GLY A 155 3.48 -12.06 4.04
CA GLY A 155 4.29 -12.95 4.88
C GLY A 155 5.69 -12.41 5.19
N ARG A 156 6.15 -12.66 6.41
CA ARG A 156 7.47 -12.22 6.90
C ARG A 156 8.63 -12.81 6.12
N GLU A 157 8.54 -14.11 5.83
CA GLU A 157 9.56 -14.83 5.05
C GLU A 157 9.66 -14.26 3.62
N ALA A 158 8.52 -14.09 2.95
CA ALA A 158 8.47 -13.53 1.60
C ALA A 158 8.95 -12.07 1.58
N PHE A 159 8.66 -11.29 2.61
CA PHE A 159 9.16 -9.92 2.73
C PHE A 159 10.68 -9.86 2.88
N LEU A 160 11.27 -10.73 3.71
CA LEU A 160 12.73 -10.85 3.83
C LEU A 160 13.37 -11.26 2.50
N GLN A 161 12.79 -12.25 1.81
CA GLN A 161 13.26 -12.68 0.48
C GLN A 161 13.16 -11.56 -0.56
N THR A 162 12.08 -10.77 -0.53
CA THR A 162 11.90 -9.64 -1.45
C THR A 162 12.92 -8.53 -1.20
N ARG A 163 13.25 -8.24 0.07
CA ARG A 163 14.33 -7.29 0.40
C ARG A 163 15.69 -7.77 -0.08
N GLN A 164 15.98 -9.07 0.04
CA GLN A 164 17.21 -9.67 -0.50
C GLN A 164 17.25 -9.60 -2.03
N ALA A 165 16.10 -9.81 -2.70
CA ALA A 165 15.99 -9.67 -4.15
C ALA A 165 16.26 -8.23 -4.62
N VAL A 166 15.70 -7.22 -3.92
CA VAL A 166 16.01 -5.80 -4.17
C VAL A 166 17.49 -5.52 -3.98
N GLN A 167 18.08 -6.01 -2.88
CA GLN A 167 19.52 -5.86 -2.62
C GLN A 167 20.37 -6.47 -3.74
N LYS A 168 20.03 -7.67 -4.21
CA LYS A 168 20.71 -8.35 -5.32
C LYS A 168 20.60 -7.55 -6.62
N ALA A 169 19.39 -7.12 -6.98
CA ALA A 169 19.16 -6.36 -8.21
C ALA A 169 19.90 -5.00 -8.21
N LEU A 170 20.01 -4.35 -7.05
CA LEU A 170 20.84 -3.15 -6.86
C LEU A 170 22.33 -3.45 -7.05
N ALA A 171 22.84 -4.54 -6.46
CA ALA A 171 24.25 -4.92 -6.59
C ALA A 171 24.63 -5.28 -8.03
N GLU A 172 23.68 -5.80 -8.80
CA GLU A 172 23.82 -6.10 -10.24
C GLU A 172 23.51 -4.90 -11.14
N SER A 173 23.20 -3.72 -10.59
CA SER A 173 22.83 -2.51 -11.33
C SER A 173 21.68 -2.69 -12.33
N ILE A 174 20.75 -3.59 -12.00
CA ILE A 174 19.52 -3.83 -12.80
C ILE A 174 18.43 -2.82 -12.42
N ILE A 175 18.46 -2.35 -11.18
CA ILE A 175 17.64 -1.28 -10.63
C ILE A 175 18.54 -0.28 -9.92
N ASP A 176 18.01 0.92 -9.69
CA ASP A 176 18.76 2.02 -9.09
C ASP A 176 18.40 2.23 -7.62
N LYS A 177 19.35 2.78 -6.85
CA LYS A 177 18.99 3.43 -5.59
C LYS A 177 18.11 4.64 -5.88
N LEU A 178 17.42 5.15 -4.86
CA LEU A 178 16.76 6.44 -5.00
C LEU A 178 17.80 7.51 -5.36
N SER A 179 17.51 8.29 -6.40
CA SER A 179 18.26 9.51 -6.68
C SER A 179 18.11 10.50 -5.52
N ILE A 180 18.98 11.49 -5.44
CA ILE A 180 18.91 12.54 -4.40
C ILE A 180 17.50 13.16 -4.39
N ALA A 181 16.97 13.53 -5.55
CA ALA A 181 15.62 14.10 -5.66
C ALA A 181 14.51 13.15 -5.16
N LEU A 182 14.59 11.84 -5.47
CA LEU A 182 13.62 10.86 -4.96
C LEU A 182 13.74 10.66 -3.45
N MET A 183 14.96 10.73 -2.91
CA MET A 183 15.20 10.63 -1.48
C MET A 183 14.74 11.88 -0.73
N GLU A 184 14.94 13.08 -1.30
CA GLU A 184 14.44 14.35 -0.76
C GLU A 184 12.91 14.39 -0.73
N ASP A 185 12.24 13.97 -1.81
CA ASP A 185 10.77 13.80 -1.80
C ASP A 185 10.32 12.80 -0.73
N ASN A 186 11.02 11.68 -0.57
CA ASN A 186 10.73 10.69 0.47
C ASN A 186 10.93 11.23 1.90
N TYR A 187 11.94 12.07 2.10
CA TYR A 187 12.26 12.74 3.36
C TYR A 187 11.20 13.78 3.73
N ASN A 188 10.87 14.68 2.80
CA ASN A 188 9.93 15.79 3.02
C ASN A 188 8.51 15.30 3.36
N ARG A 189 8.10 14.12 2.86
CA ARG A 189 6.80 13.51 3.19
C ARG A 189 6.70 13.01 4.64
N ARG A 190 7.83 12.77 5.32
CA ARG A 190 7.85 12.27 6.70
C ARG A 190 8.09 13.37 7.73
N ALA A 191 8.69 14.49 7.35
CA ALA A 191 8.93 15.66 8.20
C ALA A 191 9.43 15.27 9.61
N GLY A 192 10.44 14.39 9.66
CA GLY A 192 10.98 13.85 10.90
C GLY A 192 12.04 14.75 11.55
N GLU A 193 12.46 14.40 12.76
CA GLU A 193 13.51 15.08 13.51
C GLU A 193 14.93 14.79 13.01
N LEU A 194 15.10 13.76 12.17
CA LEU A 194 16.38 13.33 11.63
C LEU A 194 16.89 14.28 10.55
N SER A 195 18.21 14.42 10.45
CA SER A 195 18.82 15.06 9.28
C SER A 195 18.58 14.25 8.00
N PHE A 196 18.72 14.90 6.84
CA PHE A 196 18.59 14.23 5.54
C PHE A 196 19.56 13.05 5.39
N ASP A 197 20.81 13.19 5.85
CA ASP A 197 21.83 12.14 5.74
C ASP A 197 21.51 10.93 6.61
N GLU A 198 21.12 11.15 7.87
CA GLU A 198 20.70 10.08 8.78
C GLU A 198 19.49 9.34 8.23
N PHE A 199 18.48 10.09 7.79
CA PHE A 199 17.28 9.53 7.17
C PHE A 199 17.63 8.67 5.93
N SER A 200 18.48 9.20 5.05
CA SER A 200 18.89 8.53 3.81
C SER A 200 19.64 7.24 4.10
N TRP A 201 20.53 7.25 5.10
CA TRP A 201 21.24 6.03 5.53
C TRP A 201 20.25 4.99 6.08
N HIS A 202 19.32 5.41 6.94
CA HIS A 202 18.31 4.53 7.52
C HIS A 202 17.36 3.93 6.48
N GLU A 203 16.98 4.68 5.45
CA GLU A 203 16.12 4.16 4.37
C GLU A 203 16.88 3.20 3.45
N ASN A 204 18.10 3.55 3.03
CA ASN A 204 18.86 2.72 2.09
C ASN A 204 19.20 1.33 2.65
N ARG A 205 19.52 1.21 3.95
CA ARG A 205 19.85 -0.08 4.57
C ARG A 205 18.66 -1.03 4.69
N LYS A 206 17.42 -0.55 4.51
CA LYS A 206 16.22 -1.39 4.61
C LYS A 206 16.00 -2.21 3.35
N PHE A 207 16.50 -1.78 2.18
CA PHE A 207 16.22 -2.46 0.90
C PHE A 207 14.72 -2.68 0.64
N ASN A 208 13.87 -1.79 1.18
CA ASN A 208 12.45 -1.79 0.90
C ASN A 208 12.03 -0.70 -0.10
N LYS A 209 12.98 0.13 -0.56
CA LYS A 209 12.79 1.15 -1.57
C LYS A 209 13.94 1.15 -2.54
N ALA A 210 13.63 1.32 -3.81
CA ALA A 210 14.58 1.51 -4.90
C ALA A 210 13.85 2.19 -6.07
N ALA A 211 14.51 2.33 -7.21
CA ALA A 211 13.94 2.92 -8.40
C ALA A 211 14.12 2.02 -9.62
N ILE A 212 13.12 2.04 -10.51
CA ILE A 212 13.16 1.43 -11.84
C ILE A 212 12.89 2.54 -12.85
N ASP A 213 13.83 2.77 -13.77
CA ASP A 213 13.72 3.79 -14.82
C ASP A 213 13.28 5.16 -14.27
N GLY A 214 13.93 5.60 -13.18
CA GLY A 214 13.65 6.86 -12.50
C GLY A 214 12.35 6.91 -11.69
N THR A 215 11.56 5.83 -11.62
CA THR A 215 10.35 5.75 -10.79
C THR A 215 10.65 4.98 -9.50
N LYS A 216 10.35 5.61 -8.35
CA LYS A 216 10.46 4.96 -7.05
C LYS A 216 9.44 3.83 -6.92
N PHE A 217 9.87 2.73 -6.32
CA PHE A 217 8.98 1.69 -5.81
C PHE A 217 9.25 1.40 -4.33
N ASP A 218 8.20 1.03 -3.60
CA ASP A 218 8.25 0.62 -2.18
C ASP A 218 7.69 -0.80 -2.06
N ILE A 219 8.28 -1.61 -1.19
CA ILE A 219 7.73 -2.91 -0.78
C ILE A 219 7.28 -2.81 0.69
N GLY A 220 5.98 -3.01 0.91
CA GLY A 220 5.38 -3.09 2.24
C GLY A 220 5.04 -4.52 2.60
N MET A 221 5.19 -4.90 3.86
CA MET A 221 4.76 -6.20 4.35
C MET A 221 3.30 -6.17 4.81
N VAL A 222 2.57 -7.24 4.53
CA VAL A 222 1.30 -7.59 5.17
C VAL A 222 1.46 -8.97 5.82
N CYS A 223 1.15 -9.06 7.11
CA CYS A 223 1.26 -10.31 7.86
C CYS A 223 0.24 -11.33 7.33
N LEU A 224 0.65 -12.60 7.30
CA LEU A 224 -0.29 -13.71 7.14
C LEU A 224 -1.08 -13.91 8.44
N ALA A 225 -2.25 -14.54 8.37
CA ALA A 225 -3.11 -14.76 9.54
C ALA A 225 -2.37 -15.47 10.70
N ASN A 226 -1.48 -16.41 10.38
CA ASN A 226 -0.68 -17.15 11.37
C ASN A 226 0.56 -16.39 11.88
N GLU A 227 0.79 -15.16 11.42
CA GLU A 227 1.90 -14.29 11.83
C GLU A 227 1.42 -13.09 12.65
N LEU A 228 0.10 -12.94 12.82
CA LEU A 228 -0.47 -11.94 13.70
C LEU A 228 -0.18 -12.36 15.15
N GLU A 229 0.61 -11.55 15.85
CA GLU A 229 0.69 -11.62 17.30
C GLU A 229 -0.62 -11.02 17.84
N HIS A 230 -1.33 -11.78 18.66
CA HIS A 230 -2.45 -11.25 19.42
C HIS A 230 -1.86 -10.42 20.56
N ASP A 231 -2.00 -9.10 20.47
CA ASP A 231 -1.79 -8.20 21.62
C ASP A 231 -2.78 -8.54 22.76
#